data_AF-A0A9D5LRT4-F1
#
_entry.id   AF-A0A9D5LRT4-F1
#
_cell.length_a   1.000
_cell.length_b   1.000
_cell.length_c   1.000
_cell.angle_alpha   90.00
_cell.angle_beta   90.00
_cell.angle_gamma   90.00
#
_symmetry.space_group_name_H-M   'P 1'
#
loop_
_entity.id
_entity.type
_entity.pdbx_description
1 polymer ?
#
loop_
_entity_poly.entity_id
_entity_poly.type
_entity_poly.pdbx_seq_one_letter_code
_entity_poly.pdbx_strand_id
1 'polypeptide(L)'
;MKRTTLLIIFALLAAFVLYACAHSSVSRPALTPDTSAAVGPQAASLVGDNDPHMAARLLVEWLAETPATDRTFAMDFTREVYRLYSVSTDSGTLEAFASTLEEAKDSLPLDRQVNVFVAVSSPATLGQMLRNDPQADTIVAMIISRYGADSASVASFLNAYNSY
;
A
#
# COMPACT_ATOMS: atom_id res chain seq x y z
N MET A 1 -18.08 -28.42 -17.03
CA MET A 1 -17.98 -26.99 -17.36
C MET A 1 -18.96 -26.21 -16.51
N LYS A 2 -18.48 -25.13 -15.88
CA LYS A 2 -19.21 -24.01 -15.25
C LYS A 2 -19.77 -24.18 -13.82
N ARG A 3 -19.16 -23.35 -12.96
CA ARG A 3 -19.69 -22.60 -11.80
C ARG A 3 -19.57 -23.24 -10.42
N THR A 4 -18.36 -23.20 -9.87
CA THR A 4 -18.12 -23.29 -8.41
C THR A 4 -16.99 -22.35 -7.94
N THR A 5 -16.76 -21.25 -8.66
CA THR A 5 -15.79 -20.20 -8.27
C THR A 5 -16.46 -18.84 -8.47
N LEU A 6 -17.59 -18.65 -7.80
CA LEU A 6 -18.40 -17.43 -7.85
C LEU A 6 -18.99 -17.18 -6.46
N LEU A 7 -18.15 -17.27 -5.43
CA LEU A 7 -18.44 -16.92 -4.04
C LEU A 7 -17.07 -16.60 -3.39
N ILE A 8 -16.72 -15.32 -3.29
CA ILE A 8 -15.89 -14.70 -2.21
C ILE A 8 -15.77 -13.17 -2.38
N ILE A 9 -15.99 -12.57 -3.58
CA ILE A 9 -15.75 -11.12 -3.77
C ILE A 9 -17.01 -10.34 -4.24
N PHE A 10 -18.21 -10.90 -4.06
CA PHE A 10 -19.44 -10.28 -4.56
C PHE A 10 -20.63 -10.54 -3.62
N ALA A 11 -20.71 -9.85 -2.49
CA ALA A 11 -21.96 -9.71 -1.75
C ALA A 11 -21.91 -8.55 -0.75
N LEU A 12 -21.86 -7.30 -1.24
CA LEU A 12 -22.61 -6.14 -0.74
C LEU A 12 -22.13 -4.87 -1.45
N LEU A 13 -22.42 -4.81 -2.75
CA LEU A 13 -22.48 -3.57 -3.51
C LEU A 13 -23.89 -2.99 -3.37
N ALA A 14 -23.95 -1.67 -3.24
CA ALA A 14 -24.96 -0.75 -3.78
C ALA A 14 -25.77 0.05 -2.74
N ALA A 15 -25.34 1.29 -2.54
CA ALA A 15 -26.16 2.46 -2.86
C ALA A 15 -25.27 3.72 -2.98
N PHE A 16 -25.38 4.43 -4.11
CA PHE A 16 -25.39 5.91 -4.28
C PHE A 16 -24.44 6.77 -3.39
N VAL A 17 -23.64 7.71 -3.90
CA VAL A 17 -23.97 8.86 -4.76
C VAL A 17 -22.66 9.42 -5.36
N LEU A 18 -22.71 9.88 -6.62
CA LEU A 18 -21.72 10.73 -7.26
C LEU A 18 -21.50 12.03 -6.46
N TYR A 19 -20.28 12.31 -6.00
CA TYR A 19 -19.86 13.69 -5.74
C TYR A 19 -18.43 13.93 -6.24
N ALA A 20 -18.35 14.71 -7.31
CA ALA A 20 -17.16 15.42 -7.70
C ALA A 20 -16.89 16.58 -6.72
N CYS A 21 -15.66 17.09 -6.76
CA CYS A 21 -15.12 18.26 -6.06
C CYS A 21 -14.65 17.96 -4.62
N ALA A 22 -13.43 18.27 -4.19
CA ALA A 22 -12.42 19.15 -4.74
C ALA A 22 -11.02 18.61 -4.39
N HIS A 23 -10.08 18.66 -5.33
CA HIS A 23 -8.65 18.55 -5.01
C HIS A 23 -8.24 19.83 -4.27
N SER A 24 -8.46 19.88 -2.96
CA SER A 24 -7.67 20.75 -2.11
C SER A 24 -6.27 20.14 -2.07
N SER A 25 -5.30 20.86 -2.61
CA SER A 25 -3.88 20.58 -2.48
C SER A 25 -3.52 20.63 -0.99
N VAL A 26 -3.74 19.52 -0.29
CA VAL A 26 -3.22 19.27 1.04
C VAL A 26 -1.70 19.25 0.87
N SER A 27 -1.03 20.23 1.47
CA SER A 27 0.43 20.27 1.52
C SER A 27 0.91 18.93 2.06
N ARG A 28 1.51 18.14 1.17
CA ARG A 28 1.97 16.79 1.46
C ARG A 28 2.95 16.85 2.64
N PRO A 29 2.76 16.09 3.71
CA PRO A 29 3.82 15.89 4.68
C PRO A 29 5.03 15.35 3.92
N ALA A 30 6.13 16.09 3.90
CA ALA A 30 7.39 15.59 3.35
C ALA A 30 7.88 14.51 4.32
N LEU A 31 7.44 13.27 4.11
CA LEU A 31 7.95 12.13 4.87
C LEU A 31 9.41 11.94 4.45
N THR A 32 10.34 12.12 5.40
CA THR A 32 11.78 12.18 5.13
C THR A 32 12.49 10.91 5.60
N PRO A 33 12.94 10.05 4.67
CA PRO A 33 13.67 8.81 4.98
C PRO A 33 15.05 9.03 5.64
N ASP A 34 15.64 10.22 5.46
CA ASP A 34 17.00 10.58 5.90
C ASP A 34 17.17 10.73 7.43
N THR A 35 16.10 10.53 8.20
CA THR A 35 16.16 10.58 9.66
C THR A 35 15.56 9.30 10.25
N SER A 36 16.39 8.29 10.46
CA SER A 36 16.01 7.04 11.14
C SER A 36 15.45 7.25 12.57
N ALA A 37 15.56 8.47 13.12
CA ALA A 37 14.96 8.88 14.38
C ALA A 37 13.51 9.42 14.28
N ALA A 38 12.90 9.48 13.08
CA ALA A 38 11.68 10.24 12.85
C ALA A 38 10.43 9.43 12.48
N VAL A 39 10.49 8.10 12.34
CA VAL A 39 9.32 7.28 11.95
C VAL A 39 8.13 7.48 12.91
N GLY A 40 8.36 7.31 14.21
CA GLY A 40 7.33 7.47 15.25
C GLY A 40 6.69 8.87 15.24
N PRO A 41 7.48 9.95 15.37
CA PRO A 41 6.95 11.31 15.31
C PRO A 41 6.22 11.66 14.00
N GLN A 42 6.74 11.23 12.84
CA GLN A 42 6.09 11.48 11.56
C GLN A 42 4.77 10.70 11.44
N ALA A 43 4.72 9.46 11.90
CA ALA A 43 3.50 8.65 11.88
C ALA A 43 2.46 9.22 12.84
N ALA A 44 2.88 9.68 14.01
CA ALA A 44 2.03 10.36 14.97
C ALA A 44 1.47 11.68 14.43
N SER A 45 2.25 12.47 13.70
CA SER A 45 1.75 13.67 13.01
C SER A 45 0.73 13.30 11.93
N LEU A 46 1.02 12.31 11.07
CA LEU A 46 0.05 11.89 10.05
C LEU A 46 -1.30 11.47 10.67
N VAL A 47 -1.28 10.69 11.75
CA VAL A 47 -2.49 10.22 12.45
C VAL A 47 -3.16 11.32 13.27
N GLY A 48 -2.38 12.22 13.90
CA GLY A 48 -2.92 13.29 14.74
C GLY A 48 -3.52 14.44 13.95
N ASP A 49 -2.99 14.71 12.75
CA ASP A 49 -3.39 15.85 11.92
C ASP A 49 -4.51 15.50 10.92
N ASN A 50 -4.89 14.23 10.80
CA ASN A 50 -5.83 13.76 9.79
C ASN A 50 -6.84 12.74 10.35
N ASP A 51 -8.04 12.71 9.77
CA ASP A 51 -8.95 11.59 9.96
C ASP A 51 -8.42 10.31 9.27
N PRO A 52 -8.94 9.12 9.62
CA PRO A 52 -8.50 7.83 9.06
C PRO A 52 -8.54 7.76 7.53
N HIS A 53 -9.53 8.38 6.89
CA HIS A 53 -9.67 8.36 5.45
C HIS A 53 -8.59 9.20 4.78
N MET A 54 -8.36 10.41 5.29
CA MET A 54 -7.34 11.31 4.75
C MET A 54 -5.93 10.76 4.98
N ALA A 55 -5.65 10.22 6.17
CA ALA A 55 -4.35 9.61 6.47
C ALA A 55 -4.04 8.43 5.52
N ALA A 56 -5.03 7.57 5.25
CA ALA A 56 -4.89 6.47 4.32
C ALA A 56 -4.57 6.94 2.88
N ARG A 57 -5.29 7.96 2.40
CA ARG A 57 -5.05 8.54 1.07
C ARG A 57 -3.66 9.16 0.95
N LEU A 58 -3.26 9.96 1.93
CA LEU A 58 -1.93 10.58 1.97
C LEU A 58 -0.81 9.53 2.02
N LEU A 59 -0.99 8.47 2.81
CA LEU A 59 -0.04 7.37 2.88
C LEU A 59 0.09 6.65 1.53
N VAL A 60 -1.02 6.28 0.90
CA VAL A 60 -0.99 5.62 -0.42
C VAL A 60 -0.38 6.52 -1.49
N GLU A 61 -0.73 7.81 -1.50
CA GLU A 61 -0.18 8.75 -2.46
C GLU A 61 1.35 8.87 -2.29
N TRP A 62 1.83 8.94 -1.06
CA TRP A 62 3.26 8.95 -0.76
C TRP A 62 3.94 7.63 -1.20
N LEU A 63 3.41 6.47 -0.80
CA LEU A 63 3.94 5.15 -1.15
C LEU A 63 4.02 4.94 -2.66
N ALA A 64 3.05 5.47 -3.40
CA ALA A 64 3.01 5.38 -4.85
C ALA A 64 4.15 6.14 -5.54
N GLU A 65 4.84 7.04 -4.84
CA GLU A 65 6.01 7.79 -5.32
C GLU A 65 7.30 7.43 -4.58
N THR A 66 7.24 6.62 -3.52
CA THR A 66 8.41 6.19 -2.77
C THR A 66 9.34 5.32 -3.63
N PRO A 67 10.65 5.60 -3.67
CA PRO A 67 11.60 4.76 -4.38
C PRO A 67 11.88 3.46 -3.60
N ALA A 68 12.24 2.40 -4.31
CA ALA A 68 12.54 1.09 -3.71
C ALA A 68 13.70 1.13 -2.68
N THR A 69 14.59 2.13 -2.78
CA THR A 69 15.69 2.36 -1.82
C THR A 69 15.19 2.73 -0.43
N ASP A 70 14.02 3.37 -0.32
CA ASP A 70 13.47 3.86 0.94
C ASP A 70 12.49 2.86 1.57
N ARG A 71 12.40 1.65 1.00
CA ARG A 71 11.46 0.59 1.39
C ARG A 71 11.50 0.28 2.88
N THR A 72 12.68 0.18 3.51
CA THR A 72 12.77 -0.10 4.95
C THR A 72 12.03 0.96 5.77
N PHE A 73 12.26 2.24 5.46
CA PHE A 73 11.57 3.34 6.11
C PHE A 73 10.06 3.30 5.82
N ALA A 74 9.66 3.06 4.56
CA ALA A 74 8.25 2.97 4.17
C ALA A 74 7.50 1.84 4.87
N MET A 75 8.13 0.67 5.02
CA MET A 75 7.59 -0.46 5.77
C MET A 75 7.42 -0.12 7.25
N ASP A 76 8.42 0.48 7.88
CA ASP A 76 8.38 0.84 9.29
C ASP A 76 7.36 1.96 9.56
N PHE A 77 7.29 2.95 8.68
CA PHE A 77 6.30 4.02 8.73
C PHE A 77 4.87 3.50 8.58
N THR A 78 4.61 2.66 7.56
CA THR A 78 3.29 2.06 7.34
C THR A 78 2.87 1.21 8.55
N ARG A 79 3.80 0.44 9.12
CA ARG A 79 3.55 -0.38 10.32
C ARG A 79 3.21 0.49 11.52
N GLU A 80 3.91 1.60 11.71
CA GLU A 80 3.68 2.49 12.83
C GLU A 80 2.34 3.23 12.72
N VAL A 81 1.97 3.71 11.54
CA VAL A 81 0.64 4.30 11.28
C VAL A 81 -0.47 3.29 11.58
N TYR A 82 -0.33 2.05 11.10
CA TYR A 82 -1.27 0.98 11.41
C TYR A 82 -1.35 0.71 12.92
N ARG A 83 -0.19 0.65 13.61
CA ARG A 83 -0.13 0.45 15.05
C ARG A 83 -0.89 1.54 15.81
N LEU A 84 -0.71 2.81 15.44
CA LEU A 84 -1.38 3.95 16.08
C LEU A 84 -2.91 3.87 15.92
N TYR A 85 -3.41 3.47 14.76
CA TYR A 85 -4.84 3.24 14.58
C TYR A 85 -5.35 1.98 15.29
N SER A 86 -4.53 0.94 15.42
CA SER A 86 -4.91 -0.31 16.10
C SER A 86 -5.07 -0.19 17.62
N VAL A 87 -4.38 0.79 18.23
CA VAL A 87 -4.48 1.07 19.67
C VAL A 87 -5.50 2.15 20.00
N SER A 88 -6.19 2.72 18.99
CA SER A 88 -7.26 3.68 19.20
C SER A 88 -8.42 3.03 19.96
N THR A 89 -8.99 3.77 20.91
CA THR A 89 -10.18 3.35 21.66
C THR A 89 -11.48 3.48 20.85
N ASP A 90 -11.42 4.20 19.73
CA ASP A 90 -12.58 4.49 18.90
C ASP A 90 -12.84 3.33 17.92
N SER A 91 -13.88 2.56 18.22
CA SER A 91 -14.33 1.44 17.38
C SER A 91 -14.63 1.90 15.96
N GLY A 92 -13.96 1.29 14.98
CA GLY A 92 -14.13 1.57 13.55
C GLY A 92 -13.03 2.42 12.92
N THR A 93 -12.16 3.05 13.71
CA THR A 93 -11.07 3.90 13.19
C THR A 93 -10.08 3.11 12.33
N LEU A 94 -9.67 1.93 12.82
CA LEU A 94 -8.79 1.02 12.09
C LEU A 94 -9.44 0.49 10.81
N GLU A 95 -10.73 0.14 10.88
CA GLU A 95 -11.50 -0.37 9.74
C GLU A 95 -11.64 0.69 8.64
N ALA A 96 -11.97 1.93 9.02
CA ALA A 96 -12.04 3.06 8.11
C ALA A 96 -10.70 3.35 7.44
N PHE A 97 -9.60 3.36 8.21
CA PHE A 97 -8.25 3.51 7.68
C PHE A 97 -7.89 2.40 6.68
N ALA A 98 -8.07 1.13 7.08
CA ALA A 98 -7.71 -0.02 6.26
C ALA A 98 -8.52 -0.09 4.96
N SER A 99 -9.84 0.10 5.05
CA SER A 99 -10.72 0.13 3.86
C SER A 99 -10.34 1.26 2.92
N THR A 100 -10.07 2.46 3.45
CA THR A 100 -9.69 3.60 2.60
C THR A 100 -8.31 3.42 1.97
N LEU A 101 -7.39 2.75 2.67
CA LEU A 101 -6.05 2.46 2.16
C LEU A 101 -6.14 1.51 0.97
N GLU A 102 -6.99 0.48 1.05
CA GLU A 102 -7.24 -0.44 -0.05
C GLU A 102 -7.91 0.27 -1.24
N GLU A 103 -8.98 1.04 -1.01
CA GLU A 103 -9.65 1.83 -2.04
C GLU A 103 -8.71 2.82 -2.73
N ALA A 104 -7.92 3.55 -1.95
CA ALA A 104 -6.97 4.51 -2.48
C ALA A 104 -5.93 3.82 -3.35
N LYS A 105 -5.39 2.66 -2.92
CA LYS A 105 -4.47 1.86 -3.72
C LYS A 105 -5.12 1.39 -5.02
N ASP A 106 -6.32 0.81 -4.95
CA ASP A 106 -7.02 0.25 -6.11
C ASP A 106 -7.43 1.31 -7.12
N SER A 107 -7.62 2.56 -6.68
CA SER A 107 -7.92 3.70 -7.56
C SER A 107 -6.72 4.17 -8.40
N LEU A 108 -5.50 3.74 -8.05
CA LEU A 108 -4.29 4.13 -8.77
C LEU A 108 -4.16 3.37 -10.10
N PRO A 109 -3.51 3.96 -11.12
CA PRO A 109 -3.03 3.20 -12.27
C PRO A 109 -2.10 2.06 -11.83
N LEU A 110 -2.14 0.92 -12.54
CA LEU A 110 -1.39 -0.29 -12.20
C LEU A 110 0.09 -0.03 -11.88
N ASP A 111 0.73 0.85 -12.63
CA ASP A 111 2.12 1.27 -12.42
C ASP A 111 2.39 1.86 -11.03
N ARG A 112 1.47 2.69 -10.54
CA ARG A 112 1.54 3.27 -9.20
C ARG A 112 1.17 2.25 -8.12
N GLN A 113 0.24 1.33 -8.40
CA GLN A 113 -0.08 0.22 -7.49
C GLN A 113 1.14 -0.68 -7.25
N VAL A 114 1.86 -1.03 -8.33
CA VAL A 114 3.12 -1.80 -8.23
C VAL A 114 4.13 -1.09 -7.35
N ASN A 115 4.23 0.24 -7.46
CA ASN A 115 5.14 1.01 -6.64
C ASN A 115 4.78 0.95 -5.15
N VAL A 116 3.48 1.04 -4.82
CA VAL A 116 3.00 0.82 -3.44
C VAL A 116 3.41 -0.56 -2.93
N PHE A 117 3.17 -1.63 -3.71
CA PHE A 117 3.55 -2.98 -3.30
C PHE A 117 5.04 -3.14 -3.03
N VAL A 118 5.88 -2.55 -3.89
CA VAL A 118 7.34 -2.56 -3.76
C VAL A 118 7.80 -1.78 -2.52
N ALA A 119 7.14 -0.68 -2.18
CA ALA A 119 7.48 0.18 -1.05
C ALA A 119 7.12 -0.45 0.31
N VAL A 120 6.03 -1.22 0.40
CA VAL A 120 5.53 -1.75 1.70
C VAL A 120 5.81 -3.23 1.94
N SER A 121 6.38 -3.94 0.98
CA SER A 121 6.63 -5.39 1.10
C SER A 121 8.10 -5.73 0.88
N SER A 122 8.61 -6.68 1.68
CA SER A 122 9.91 -7.29 1.35
C SER A 122 9.81 -8.00 -0.02
N PRO A 123 10.92 -8.10 -0.79
CA PRO A 123 10.91 -8.80 -2.07
C PRO A 123 10.39 -10.24 -1.95
N ALA A 124 10.81 -10.97 -0.91
CA ALA A 124 10.36 -12.34 -0.67
C ALA A 124 8.85 -12.41 -0.39
N THR A 125 8.33 -11.53 0.46
CA THR A 125 6.88 -11.46 0.75
C THR A 125 6.07 -11.17 -0.50
N LEU A 126 6.53 -10.20 -1.31
CA LEU A 126 5.85 -9.82 -2.54
C LEU A 126 5.83 -10.96 -3.56
N GLY A 127 6.93 -11.72 -3.66
CA GLY A 127 7.00 -12.92 -4.51
C GLY A 127 6.00 -13.99 -4.10
N GLN A 128 5.83 -14.24 -2.80
CA GLN A 128 4.85 -15.21 -2.29
C GLN A 128 3.41 -14.77 -2.56
N MET A 129 3.10 -13.49 -2.38
CA MET A 129 1.75 -12.96 -2.58
C MET A 129 1.26 -13.11 -4.02
N LEU A 130 2.16 -12.94 -5.00
CA LEU A 130 1.79 -12.92 -6.42
C LEU A 130 1.72 -14.29 -7.10
N ARG A 131 2.08 -15.37 -6.42
CA ARG A 131 2.13 -16.72 -7.01
C ARG A 131 0.86 -17.16 -7.72
N ASN A 132 -0.29 -16.79 -7.17
CA ASN A 132 -1.59 -17.19 -7.70
C ASN A 132 -2.36 -15.99 -8.27
N ASP A 133 -1.66 -14.88 -8.53
CA ASP A 133 -2.29 -13.67 -9.05
C ASP A 133 -2.60 -13.87 -10.55
N PRO A 134 -3.86 -13.65 -10.98
CA PRO A 134 -4.25 -13.83 -12.38
C PRO A 134 -3.58 -12.84 -13.34
N GLN A 135 -2.95 -11.77 -12.82
CA GLN A 135 -2.21 -10.77 -13.57
C GLN A 135 -0.70 -10.84 -13.31
N ALA A 136 -0.22 -11.93 -12.72
CA ALA A 136 1.18 -12.08 -12.31
C ALA A 136 2.18 -11.76 -13.42
N ASP A 137 1.94 -12.20 -14.66
CA ASP A 137 2.87 -11.96 -15.79
C ASP A 137 3.15 -10.47 -16.04
N THR A 138 2.14 -9.61 -15.89
CA THR A 138 2.30 -8.16 -16.07
C THR A 138 2.95 -7.53 -14.83
N ILE A 139 2.48 -7.90 -13.64
CA ILE A 139 2.91 -7.32 -12.37
C ILE A 139 4.37 -7.69 -12.05
N VAL A 140 4.78 -8.93 -12.33
CA VAL A 140 6.15 -9.44 -12.12
C VAL A 140 7.17 -8.64 -12.92
N ALA A 141 6.91 -8.40 -14.21
CA ALA A 141 7.82 -7.62 -15.05
C ALA A 141 7.97 -6.18 -14.53
N MET A 142 6.88 -5.57 -14.07
CA MET A 142 6.89 -4.22 -13.52
C MET A 142 7.67 -4.16 -12.19
N ILE A 143 7.49 -5.13 -11.30
CA ILE A 143 8.24 -5.22 -10.03
C ILE A 143 9.74 -5.34 -10.28
N ILE A 144 10.16 -6.20 -11.21
CA ILE A 144 11.58 -6.33 -11.60
C ILE A 144 12.12 -4.99 -12.08
N SER A 145 11.36 -4.28 -12.92
CA SER A 145 11.74 -2.95 -13.38
C SER A 145 11.87 -1.93 -12.24
N ARG A 146 11.05 -2.03 -11.18
CA ARG A 146 11.10 -1.12 -10.02
C ARG A 146 12.29 -1.37 -9.09
N TYR A 147 12.73 -2.61 -8.95
CA TYR A 147 14.00 -2.89 -8.26
C TYR A 147 15.22 -2.41 -9.04
N GLY A 148 15.09 -2.23 -10.35
CA GLY A 148 16.13 -1.64 -11.19
C GLY A 148 17.44 -2.42 -11.12
N ALA A 149 18.50 -1.78 -10.64
CA ALA A 149 19.83 -2.38 -10.52
C ALA A 149 20.04 -3.23 -9.25
N ASP A 150 19.07 -3.28 -8.33
CA ASP A 150 19.16 -4.10 -7.11
C ASP A 150 18.90 -5.58 -7.42
N SER A 151 19.95 -6.24 -7.91
CA SER A 151 19.94 -7.66 -8.27
C SER A 151 19.62 -8.58 -7.08
N ALA A 152 19.92 -8.17 -5.85
CA ALA A 152 19.62 -8.94 -4.64
C ALA A 152 18.11 -8.93 -4.35
N SER A 153 17.45 -7.76 -4.44
CA SER A 153 15.99 -7.67 -4.32
C SER A 153 15.30 -8.45 -5.44
N VAL A 154 15.76 -8.33 -6.69
CA VAL A 154 15.21 -9.11 -7.82
C VAL A 154 15.34 -10.61 -7.59
N ALA A 155 16.51 -11.10 -7.18
CA ALA A 155 16.72 -12.52 -6.90
C ALA A 155 15.84 -13.02 -5.74
N SER A 156 15.75 -12.24 -4.66
CA SER A 156 14.90 -12.58 -3.51
C SER A 156 13.42 -12.68 -3.90
N PHE A 157 12.93 -11.75 -4.69
CA PHE A 157 11.57 -11.76 -5.23
C PHE A 157 11.30 -12.98 -6.13
N LEU A 158 12.15 -13.20 -7.14
CA LEU A 158 11.98 -14.29 -8.09
C LEU A 158 12.10 -15.67 -7.42
N ASN A 159 13.01 -15.83 -6.46
CA ASN A 159 13.12 -17.09 -5.71
C ASN A 159 11.87 -17.39 -4.91
N ALA A 160 11.26 -16.38 -4.29
CA ALA A 160 10.02 -16.55 -3.53
C ALA A 160 8.80 -16.79 -4.43
N TYR A 161 8.72 -16.11 -5.56
CA TYR A 161 7.68 -16.31 -6.58
C TYR A 161 7.74 -17.71 -7.18
N ASN A 162 8.94 -18.21 -7.50
CA ASN A 162 9.12 -19.51 -8.18
C ASN A 162 9.29 -20.72 -7.25
N SER A 163 9.32 -20.52 -5.92
CA SER A 163 9.38 -21.66 -5.00
C SER A 163 8.05 -22.43 -5.02
N TYR A 164 8.07 -23.71 -4.64
CA TYR A 164 6.88 -24.56 -4.55
C TYR A 164 6.28 -24.46 -3.15
#